data_AF-A0AA39TQU5-F1
#
_entry.id   AF-A0AA39TQU5-F1
#
_cell.length_a   1.000
_cell.length_b   1.000
_cell.length_c   1.000
_cell.angle_alpha   90.00
_cell.angle_beta   90.00
_cell.angle_gamma   90.00
#
_symmetry.space_group_name_H-M   'P 1'
#
loop_
_entity.id
_entity.type
_entity.pdbx_description
1 polymer ?
#
loop_
_entity_poly.entity_id
_entity_poly.type
_entity_poly.pdbx_seq_one_letter_code
_entity_poly.pdbx_strand_id
1 'polypeptide(L)'
;CSIFPSDAPKISTGGRYCASCKKPMSDDVIYKSCPPCLAKKREYQRRASQRKKERMGIEGEDEVLDAKTKKKRVRQILQEVQVSESWETTTKASGGAFVVIKDQPKLANACHSVISVLSINHKKRTKLVSKDLLSFAGLKFEYANHLFIFPGTYTCIFKCKCQSKEPSQEQEALRRRTSDLSSWVVSSRSKSSEGPCSGRITVVTEDDDCHPLGISGQKITVTVMH
;
A
#
# COMPACT_ATOMS: atom_id res chain seq x y z
N CYS A 1 -78.02 -3.49 17.27
CA CYS A 1 -77.29 -2.64 16.31
C CYS A 1 -76.28 -1.79 17.08
N SER A 2 -75.03 -2.25 17.17
CA SER A 2 -73.97 -1.57 17.91
C SER A 2 -72.93 -1.10 16.90
N ILE A 3 -72.87 0.21 16.70
CA ILE A 3 -71.97 0.88 15.75
C ILE A 3 -70.60 1.01 16.44
N PHE A 4 -69.58 0.34 15.90
CA PHE A 4 -68.19 0.51 16.35
C PHE A 4 -67.60 1.80 15.76
N PRO A 5 -66.94 2.65 16.56
CA PRO A 5 -66.27 3.85 16.05
C PRO A 5 -65.01 3.45 15.27
N SER A 6 -64.89 3.98 14.04
CA SER A 6 -63.71 3.83 13.19
C SER A 6 -62.52 4.58 13.79
N ASP A 7 -61.47 3.84 14.13
CA ASP A 7 -60.17 4.39 14.48
C ASP A 7 -59.55 5.11 13.28
N ALA A 8 -59.38 6.43 13.41
CA ALA A 8 -58.69 7.23 12.42
C ALA A 8 -57.21 6.81 12.28
N PRO A 9 -56.64 6.81 11.07
CA PRO A 9 -55.25 6.40 10.84
C PRO A 9 -54.29 7.38 11.53
N LYS A 10 -53.53 6.87 12.51
CA LYS A 10 -52.41 7.57 13.13
C LYS A 10 -51.31 7.73 12.09
N ILE A 11 -51.27 8.87 11.40
CA ILE A 11 -50.16 9.25 10.54
C ILE A 11 -48.98 9.55 11.46
N SER A 12 -48.12 8.57 11.72
CA SER A 12 -46.87 8.81 12.43
C SER A 12 -45.97 9.62 11.51
N THR A 13 -45.97 10.93 11.63
CA THR A 13 -44.94 11.80 11.06
C THR A 13 -43.64 11.49 11.79
N GLY A 14 -42.93 10.45 11.34
CA GLY A 14 -41.67 9.98 11.89
C GLY A 14 -40.56 10.99 11.61
N GLY A 15 -40.57 12.11 12.32
CA GLY A 15 -39.53 13.12 12.21
C GLY A 15 -38.17 12.53 12.57
N ARG A 16 -37.15 12.86 11.78
CA ARG A 16 -35.77 12.45 12.08
C ARG A 16 -35.23 13.23 13.28
N TYR A 17 -34.46 12.54 14.11
CA TYR A 17 -33.80 13.14 15.27
C TYR A 17 -32.28 13.12 15.09
N CYS A 18 -31.61 14.18 15.55
CA CYS A 18 -30.16 14.26 15.55
C CYS A 18 -29.56 13.14 16.40
N ALA A 19 -28.63 12.36 15.84
CA ALA A 19 -27.98 11.26 16.55
C ALA A 19 -27.27 11.71 17.85
N SER A 20 -26.68 12.91 17.87
CA SER A 20 -25.92 13.46 19.00
C SER A 20 -26.79 14.11 20.08
N CYS A 21 -27.62 15.10 19.74
CA CYS A 21 -28.39 15.87 20.73
C CYS A 21 -29.86 15.48 20.83
N LYS A 22 -30.32 14.49 20.04
CA LYS A 22 -31.70 14.00 20.00
C LYS A 22 -32.76 15.07 19.69
N LYS A 23 -32.37 16.23 19.17
CA LYS A 23 -33.32 17.26 18.72
C LYS A 23 -33.95 16.86 17.37
N PRO A 24 -35.25 17.16 17.15
CA PRO A 24 -35.88 16.93 15.85
C PRO A 24 -35.17 17.75 14.77
N MET A 25 -35.12 17.21 13.56
CA MET A 25 -34.45 17.79 12.39
C MET A 25 -35.41 17.84 11.20
N SER A 26 -35.19 18.79 10.30
CA SER A 26 -35.86 18.79 9.00
C SER A 26 -35.46 17.54 8.20
N ASP A 27 -36.40 17.01 7.43
CA ASP A 27 -36.16 15.93 6.49
C ASP A 27 -35.27 16.34 5.30
N ASP A 28 -35.04 17.63 5.09
CA ASP A 28 -34.11 18.08 4.03
C ASP A 28 -32.63 17.84 4.39
N VAL A 29 -32.34 17.50 5.66
CA VAL A 29 -30.97 17.33 6.11
C VAL A 29 -30.45 15.94 5.72
N ILE A 30 -29.44 15.92 4.85
CA ILE A 30 -28.78 14.70 4.35
C ILE A 30 -28.04 13.93 5.47
N TYR A 31 -27.58 14.64 6.50
CA TYR A 31 -26.75 14.06 7.56
C TYR A 31 -27.55 13.59 8.78
N LYS A 32 -27.07 12.53 9.43
CA LYS A 32 -27.65 11.98 10.69
C LYS A 32 -27.47 12.88 11.92
N SER A 33 -26.82 14.03 11.78
CA SER A 33 -26.53 14.97 12.87
C SER A 33 -26.91 16.37 12.44
N CYS A 34 -27.47 17.15 13.37
CA CYS A 34 -27.90 18.51 13.06
C CYS A 34 -26.69 19.41 12.74
N PRO A 35 -26.88 20.49 11.97
CA PRO A 35 -25.79 21.39 11.60
C PRO A 35 -24.96 21.92 12.80
N PRO A 36 -25.57 22.29 13.95
CA PRO A 36 -24.80 22.69 15.14
C PRO A 36 -23.91 21.57 15.70
N CYS A 37 -24.40 20.32 15.76
CA CYS A 37 -23.60 19.19 16.22
C CYS A 37 -22.48 18.83 15.24
N LEU A 38 -22.71 18.97 13.93
CA LEU A 38 -21.68 18.79 12.92
C LEU A 38 -20.58 19.86 13.03
N ALA A 39 -20.95 21.13 13.24
CA ALA A 39 -19.99 22.20 13.46
C ALA A 39 -19.13 21.93 14.71
N LYS A 40 -19.76 21.53 15.82
CA LYS A 40 -19.06 21.14 17.06
C LYS A 40 -18.10 19.96 16.83
N LYS A 41 -18.51 18.95 16.06
CA LYS A 41 -17.66 17.80 15.72
C LYS A 41 -16.46 18.19 14.87
N ARG A 42 -16.65 19.06 13.86
CA ARG A 42 -15.56 19.60 13.03
C ARG A 42 -14.55 20.37 13.87
N GLU A 43 -15.03 21.23 14.77
CA GLU A 43 -14.17 21.99 15.68
C GLU A 43 -13.38 21.09 16.63
N TYR A 44 -14.03 20.08 17.20
CA TYR A 44 -13.32 19.08 18.02
C TYR A 44 -12.22 18.36 17.24
N GLN A 45 -12.48 17.99 15.98
CA GLN A 45 -11.49 17.37 15.11
C GLN A 45 -10.30 18.30 14.82
N ARG A 46 -10.54 19.60 14.58
CA ARG A 46 -9.45 20.59 14.41
C ARG A 46 -8.56 20.65 15.64
N ARG A 47 -9.15 20.78 16.84
CA ARG A 47 -8.41 20.84 18.11
C ARG A 47 -7.64 19.55 18.37
N ALA A 48 -8.22 18.39 18.06
CA ALA A 48 -7.53 17.10 18.18
C ALA A 48 -6.32 17.00 17.24
N SER A 49 -6.45 17.46 15.99
CA SER A 49 -5.34 17.53 15.04
C SER A 49 -4.26 18.52 15.49
N GLN A 50 -4.63 19.67 16.04
CA GLN A 50 -3.70 20.66 16.57
C GLN A 50 -2.87 20.10 17.73
N ARG A 51 -3.53 19.49 18.73
CA ARG A 51 -2.86 18.80 19.84
C ARG A 51 -1.93 17.68 19.36
N LYS A 52 -2.30 17.00 18.27
CA LYS A 52 -1.43 15.98 17.64
C LYS A 52 -0.20 16.62 16.99
N LYS A 53 -0.33 17.78 16.34
CA LYS A 53 0.80 18.53 15.77
C LYS A 53 1.76 19.00 16.86
N GLU A 54 1.23 19.58 17.94
CA GLU A 54 1.99 20.01 19.13
C GLU A 54 2.76 18.85 19.77
N ARG A 55 2.12 17.69 20.00
CA ARG A 55 2.79 16.51 20.57
C ARG A 55 3.90 15.93 19.69
N MET A 56 3.81 16.11 18.38
CA MET A 56 4.81 15.59 17.44
C MET A 56 6.03 16.52 17.32
N GLY A 57 6.07 17.64 18.06
CA GLY A 57 7.17 18.60 17.97
C GLY A 57 7.31 19.25 16.58
N ILE A 58 6.24 19.19 15.77
CA ILE A 58 6.19 19.89 14.48
C ILE A 58 5.73 21.32 14.79
N GLU A 59 6.51 22.02 15.61
CA GLU A 59 6.38 23.47 15.73
C GLU A 59 6.80 24.06 14.39
N GLY A 60 5.93 24.90 13.85
CA GLY A 60 6.02 25.36 12.48
C GLY A 60 7.28 26.19 12.24
N GLU A 61 8.25 25.58 11.56
CA GLU A 61 8.82 26.22 10.39
C GLU A 61 7.93 25.85 9.19
N ASP A 62 6.73 26.42 9.15
CA ASP A 62 6.01 26.65 7.89
C ASP A 62 6.76 27.78 7.14
N GLU A 63 8.05 27.57 6.88
CA GLU A 63 8.70 28.27 5.77
C GLU A 63 7.91 27.83 4.54
N VAL A 64 7.25 28.80 3.90
CA VAL A 64 6.50 28.64 2.66
C VAL A 64 7.49 28.34 1.54
N LEU A 65 8.13 27.18 1.63
CA LEU A 65 8.89 26.62 0.55
C LEU A 65 7.88 26.20 -0.50
N ASP A 66 7.91 26.96 -1.60
CA ASP A 66 7.17 26.73 -2.83
C ASP A 66 7.08 25.22 -3.12
N ALA A 67 5.90 24.76 -3.56
CA ALA A 67 5.63 23.33 -3.73
C ALA A 67 6.66 22.63 -4.65
N LYS A 68 7.37 23.41 -5.48
CA LYS A 68 8.51 22.97 -6.29
C LYS A 68 9.72 22.53 -5.46
N THR A 69 10.05 23.22 -4.36
CA THR A 69 11.24 22.96 -3.54
C THR A 69 11.07 21.68 -2.71
N LYS A 70 9.87 21.41 -2.19
CA LYS A 70 9.54 20.16 -1.48
C LYS A 70 9.67 18.93 -2.39
N LYS A 71 9.27 19.04 -3.65
CA LYS A 71 9.36 17.93 -4.63
C LYS A 71 10.81 17.57 -4.99
N LYS A 72 11.71 18.57 -4.98
CA LYS A 72 13.15 18.37 -5.28
C LYS A 72 13.87 17.65 -4.13
N ARG A 73 13.57 18.03 -2.87
CA ARG A 73 14.18 17.41 -1.68
C ARG A 73 13.77 15.95 -1.49
N VAL A 74 12.51 15.60 -1.76
CA VAL A 74 12.05 14.20 -1.72
C VAL A 74 12.73 13.34 -2.79
N ARG A 75 12.96 13.87 -4.00
CA ARG A 75 13.72 13.16 -5.04
C ARG A 75 15.17 12.92 -4.65
N GLN A 76 15.82 13.89 -4.01
CA GLN A 76 17.21 13.77 -3.59
C GLN A 76 17.40 12.72 -2.50
N ILE A 77 16.52 12.70 -1.48
CA ILE A 77 16.57 11.69 -0.40
C ILE A 77 16.34 10.28 -0.97
N LEU A 78 15.41 10.11 -1.92
CA LEU A 78 15.21 8.81 -2.58
C LEU A 78 16.42 8.36 -3.39
N GLN A 79 17.14 9.30 -4.01
CA GLN A 79 18.33 9.01 -4.81
C GLN A 79 19.54 8.62 -3.94
N GLU A 80 19.71 9.23 -2.77
CA GLU A 80 20.77 8.88 -1.81
C GLU A 80 20.53 7.51 -1.16
N VAL A 81 19.28 7.14 -0.88
CA VAL A 81 18.94 5.79 -0.37
C VAL A 81 19.22 4.72 -1.42
N GLN A 82 19.07 5.03 -2.71
CA GLN A 82 19.25 4.08 -3.81
C GLN A 82 20.73 3.78 -4.15
N VAL A 83 21.68 4.61 -3.67
CA VAL A 83 23.13 4.43 -3.94
C VAL A 83 23.81 3.55 -2.89
N SER A 84 23.20 3.34 -1.71
CA SER A 84 23.82 2.58 -0.62
C SER A 84 23.58 1.06 -0.65
N GLU A 85 22.78 0.54 -1.60
CA GLU A 85 22.52 -0.91 -1.75
C GLU A 85 23.26 -1.49 -2.97
N SER A 86 24.59 -1.40 -2.99
CA SER A 86 25.42 -2.19 -3.92
C SER A 86 25.74 -3.55 -3.27
N TRP A 87 24.92 -4.56 -3.55
CA TRP A 87 25.20 -5.94 -3.18
C TRP A 87 26.19 -6.53 -4.18
N GLU A 88 27.43 -6.72 -3.74
CA GLU A 88 28.46 -7.43 -4.48
C GLU A 88 28.11 -8.93 -4.51
N THR A 89 27.60 -9.42 -5.65
CA THR A 89 27.57 -10.86 -5.94
C THR A 89 28.84 -11.27 -6.66
N THR A 90 29.79 -11.80 -5.91
CA THR A 90 30.99 -12.44 -6.43
C THR A 90 30.65 -13.87 -6.87
N THR A 91 30.69 -14.14 -8.18
CA THR A 91 30.80 -15.51 -8.69
C THR A 91 31.97 -15.60 -9.67
N LYS A 92 33.07 -16.19 -9.20
CA LYS A 92 34.13 -16.74 -10.05
C LYS A 92 34.29 -18.22 -9.71
N ALA A 93 33.97 -19.08 -10.66
CA ALA A 93 34.68 -20.34 -10.84
C ALA A 93 34.44 -20.84 -12.27
N SER A 94 35.53 -20.86 -13.03
CA SER A 94 35.73 -21.45 -14.35
C SER A 94 35.80 -22.98 -14.28
N GLY A 95 35.23 -23.67 -15.27
CA GLY A 95 35.54 -25.08 -15.54
C GLY A 95 34.34 -25.85 -16.07
N GLY A 96 34.42 -26.34 -17.32
CA GLY A 96 33.30 -26.83 -18.10
C GLY A 96 32.68 -28.14 -17.63
N ALA A 97 31.34 -28.15 -17.61
CA ALA A 97 30.48 -29.29 -17.89
C ALA A 97 29.10 -28.70 -18.25
N PHE A 98 28.62 -28.92 -19.47
CA PHE A 98 27.25 -28.52 -19.86
C PHE A 98 26.24 -29.43 -19.15
N VAL A 99 25.97 -29.12 -17.88
CA VAL A 99 24.78 -29.59 -17.19
C VAL A 99 23.62 -28.83 -17.82
N VAL A 100 22.61 -29.54 -18.32
CA VAL A 100 21.31 -28.96 -18.63
C VAL A 100 20.75 -28.43 -17.32
N ILE A 101 21.03 -27.17 -17.00
CA ILE A 101 20.50 -26.48 -15.84
C ILE A 101 19.00 -26.37 -16.11
N LYS A 102 18.22 -27.27 -15.51
CA LYS A 102 16.78 -27.07 -15.36
C LYS A 102 16.62 -25.70 -14.72
N ASP A 103 15.96 -24.77 -15.41
CA ASP A 103 15.73 -23.40 -14.94
C ASP A 103 15.13 -23.44 -13.53
N GLN A 104 15.98 -23.26 -12.52
CA GLN A 104 15.53 -23.17 -11.14
C GLN A 104 14.84 -21.81 -10.98
N PRO A 105 13.69 -21.76 -10.28
CA PRO A 105 13.02 -20.51 -10.02
C PRO A 105 13.98 -19.57 -9.29
N LYS A 106 14.09 -18.33 -9.77
CA LYS A 106 14.89 -17.30 -9.13
C LYS A 106 14.16 -16.87 -7.86
N LEU A 107 14.71 -17.27 -6.72
CA LEU A 107 14.21 -16.94 -5.39
C LEU A 107 15.02 -15.76 -4.83
N ALA A 108 14.36 -14.63 -4.61
CA ALA A 108 14.90 -13.52 -3.83
C ALA A 108 14.14 -13.43 -2.50
N ASN A 109 14.88 -13.30 -1.41
CA ASN A 109 14.32 -13.19 -0.06
C ASN A 109 14.93 -12.01 0.67
N ALA A 110 14.10 -11.15 1.24
CA ALA A 110 14.49 -10.01 2.05
C ALA A 110 13.73 -10.04 3.38
N CYS A 111 14.43 -9.71 4.47
CA CYS A 111 13.87 -9.69 5.81
C CYS A 111 14.22 -8.37 6.51
N HIS A 112 13.24 -7.78 7.19
CA HIS A 112 13.44 -6.55 7.96
C HIS A 112 12.57 -6.55 9.22
N SER A 113 13.15 -6.10 10.33
CA SER A 113 12.47 -6.01 11.63
C SER A 113 12.14 -4.56 11.98
N VAL A 114 10.91 -4.31 12.43
CA VAL A 114 10.44 -2.98 12.82
C VAL A 114 9.84 -3.01 14.23
N ILE A 115 9.94 -1.91 14.97
CA ILE A 115 9.31 -1.81 16.28
C ILE A 115 7.79 -1.91 16.16
N SER A 116 7.16 -2.71 17.02
CA SER A 116 5.72 -2.89 17.03
C SER A 116 5.02 -1.62 17.51
N VAL A 117 3.95 -1.25 16.80
CA VAL A 117 3.13 -0.09 17.15
C VAL A 117 1.71 -0.57 17.35
N LEU A 118 1.12 -0.32 18.51
CA LEU A 118 -0.24 -0.78 18.89
C LEU A 118 -1.33 -0.41 17.86
N SER A 119 -1.14 0.66 17.09
CA SER A 119 -2.09 1.09 16.06
C SER A 119 -1.98 0.32 14.73
N ILE A 120 -0.88 -0.41 14.52
CA ILE A 120 -0.53 -1.12 13.28
C ILE A 120 -0.42 -2.62 13.58
N ASN A 121 -1.48 -3.37 13.28
CA ASN A 121 -1.46 -4.83 13.31
C ASN A 121 -0.73 -5.42 12.08
N HIS A 122 -0.42 -6.72 12.12
CA HIS A 122 0.27 -7.44 11.02
C HIS A 122 -0.43 -7.28 9.67
N LYS A 123 -1.78 -7.28 9.68
CA LYS A 123 -2.59 -7.04 8.48
C LYS A 123 -2.37 -5.65 7.87
N LYS A 124 -2.40 -4.60 8.68
CA LYS A 124 -2.13 -3.23 8.23
C LYS A 124 -0.69 -3.10 7.74
N ARG A 125 0.27 -3.70 8.46
CA ARG A 125 1.69 -3.69 8.09
C ARG A 125 1.90 -4.33 6.72
N THR A 126 1.40 -5.54 6.53
CA THR A 126 1.50 -6.25 5.25
C THR A 126 0.90 -5.42 4.11
N LYS A 127 -0.26 -4.79 4.33
CA LYS A 127 -0.88 -3.91 3.32
C LYS A 127 -0.03 -2.69 2.99
N LEU A 128 0.67 -2.10 3.97
CA LEU A 128 1.59 -0.99 3.73
C LEU A 128 2.78 -1.46 2.89
N VAL A 129 3.42 -2.56 3.31
CA VAL A 129 4.56 -3.16 2.58
C VAL A 129 4.18 -3.49 1.14
N SER A 130 3.00 -4.08 0.89
CA SER A 130 2.55 -4.35 -0.48
C SER A 130 2.38 -3.08 -1.32
N LYS A 131 1.91 -1.97 -0.73
CA LYS A 131 1.83 -0.69 -1.45
C LYS A 131 3.22 -0.13 -1.76
N ASP A 132 4.15 -0.29 -0.83
CA ASP A 132 5.52 0.19 -0.99
C ASP A 132 6.25 -0.62 -2.07
N LEU A 133 6.04 -1.94 -2.12
CA LEU A 133 6.55 -2.80 -3.21
C LEU A 133 6.01 -2.39 -4.60
N LEU A 134 4.75 -1.98 -4.68
CA LEU A 134 4.14 -1.51 -5.93
C LEU A 134 4.69 -0.14 -6.35
N SER A 135 4.82 0.79 -5.40
CA SER A 135 5.14 2.19 -5.68
C SER A 135 6.63 2.49 -5.76
N PHE A 136 7.44 1.91 -4.88
CA PHE A 136 8.88 2.16 -4.80
C PHE A 136 9.69 1.12 -5.57
N ALA A 137 9.38 -0.17 -5.40
CA ALA A 137 10.11 -1.25 -6.09
C ALA A 137 9.60 -1.51 -7.51
N GLY A 138 8.48 -0.91 -7.91
CA GLY A 138 7.90 -1.07 -9.24
C GLY A 138 7.42 -2.49 -9.54
N LEU A 139 7.22 -3.32 -8.51
CA LEU A 139 6.76 -4.69 -8.69
C LEU A 139 5.29 -4.69 -9.10
N LYS A 140 4.99 -5.25 -10.27
CA LYS A 140 3.62 -5.43 -10.76
C LYS A 140 3.08 -6.77 -10.29
N PHE A 141 2.00 -6.77 -9.51
CA PHE A 141 1.33 -8.00 -9.07
C PHE A 141 -0.17 -7.80 -8.86
N GLU A 142 -0.93 -8.89 -8.90
CA GLU A 142 -2.37 -8.87 -8.65
C GLU A 142 -2.68 -8.84 -7.16
N TYR A 143 -3.61 -7.97 -6.76
CA TYR A 143 -4.18 -7.92 -5.40
C TYR A 143 -5.23 -9.03 -5.14
N ALA A 144 -5.07 -10.20 -5.79
CA ALA A 144 -5.85 -11.39 -5.50
C ALA A 144 -5.30 -12.02 -4.20
N ASN A 145 -5.79 -11.55 -3.06
CA ASN A 145 -5.25 -11.91 -1.75
C ASN A 145 -5.57 -13.37 -1.40
N HIS A 146 -4.60 -14.26 -1.56
CA HIS A 146 -4.60 -15.51 -0.80
C HIS A 146 -4.07 -15.18 0.60
N LEU A 147 -4.97 -15.23 1.58
CA LEU A 147 -4.65 -14.93 2.98
C LEU A 147 -4.46 -16.23 3.75
N PHE A 148 -3.29 -16.37 4.34
CA PHE A 148 -3.04 -17.39 5.36
C PHE A 148 -2.87 -16.66 6.70
N ILE A 149 -3.74 -16.98 7.65
CA ILE A 149 -3.72 -16.41 8.99
C ILE A 149 -3.32 -17.53 9.94
N PHE A 150 -2.16 -17.38 10.54
CA PHE A 150 -1.72 -18.21 11.67
C PHE A 150 -1.72 -17.33 12.93
N PRO A 151 -1.88 -17.90 14.13
CA PRO A 151 -1.72 -17.14 15.38
C PRO A 151 -0.34 -16.47 15.40
N GLY A 152 -0.30 -15.13 15.55
CA GLY A 152 0.94 -14.35 15.53
C GLY A 152 1.51 -14.02 14.14
N THR A 153 0.99 -14.61 13.06
CA THR A 153 1.55 -14.42 11.70
C THR A 153 0.47 -14.07 10.68
N TYR A 154 0.76 -13.08 9.83
CA TYR A 154 -0.10 -12.70 8.72
C TYR A 154 0.66 -12.79 7.39
N THR A 155 0.16 -13.62 6.49
CA THR A 155 0.79 -13.87 5.19
C THR A 155 -0.14 -13.45 4.06
N CYS A 156 0.38 -12.63 3.15
CA CYS A 156 -0.24 -12.30 1.87
C CYS A 156 0.59 -12.87 0.72
N ILE A 157 -0.07 -13.57 -0.20
CA ILE A 157 0.55 -14.06 -1.44
C ILE A 157 -0.09 -13.35 -2.63
N PHE A 158 0.74 -12.81 -3.52
CA PHE A 158 0.36 -12.10 -4.73
C PHE A 158 0.90 -12.81 -5.97
N LYS A 159 0.12 -12.80 -7.06
CA LYS A 159 0.57 -13.31 -8.37
C LYS A 159 1.33 -12.23 -9.12
N CYS A 160 2.54 -12.53 -9.58
CA CYS A 160 3.37 -11.56 -10.30
C CYS A 160 2.83 -11.29 -11.71
N LYS A 161 2.95 -10.04 -12.17
CA LYS A 161 2.54 -9.55 -13.49
C LYS A 161 3.70 -8.92 -14.27
N CYS A 162 4.94 -9.29 -13.98
CA CYS A 162 6.10 -8.69 -14.67
C CYS A 162 6.11 -8.92 -16.19
N GLN A 163 5.47 -9.99 -16.67
CA GLN A 163 5.38 -10.34 -18.09
C GLN A 163 4.07 -9.91 -18.77
N SER A 164 3.11 -9.31 -18.05
CA SER A 164 1.99 -8.65 -18.73
C SER A 164 2.53 -7.36 -19.34
N LYS A 165 3.13 -7.47 -20.53
CA LYS A 165 3.15 -6.36 -21.47
C LYS A 165 1.69 -6.06 -21.78
N GLU A 166 1.04 -5.26 -20.95
CA GLU A 166 0.06 -4.36 -21.55
C GLU A 166 0.89 -3.52 -22.52
N PRO A 167 0.64 -3.61 -23.84
CA PRO A 167 1.25 -2.68 -24.76
C PRO A 167 0.75 -1.31 -24.34
N SER A 168 1.55 -0.59 -23.55
CA SER A 168 1.24 0.78 -23.18
C SER A 168 1.21 1.57 -24.48
N GLN A 169 0.00 1.83 -24.96
CA GLN A 169 -0.31 2.46 -26.24
C GLN A 169 0.38 3.84 -26.40
N GLU A 170 0.90 4.42 -25.31
CA GLU A 170 1.67 5.66 -25.31
C GLU A 170 3.12 5.54 -25.82
N GLN A 171 3.75 4.36 -25.83
CA GLN A 171 5.13 4.24 -26.32
C GLN A 171 5.24 4.10 -27.86
N GLU A 172 4.13 3.91 -28.56
CA GLU A 172 4.12 3.79 -30.03
C GLU A 172 4.23 5.16 -30.72
N ALA A 173 3.82 6.25 -30.05
CA ALA A 173 3.92 7.60 -30.60
C ALA A 173 5.37 8.15 -30.61
N LEU A 174 6.26 7.64 -29.76
CA LEU A 174 7.65 8.14 -29.69
C LEU A 174 8.64 7.37 -30.58
N ARG A 175 8.26 6.19 -31.11
CA ARG A 175 9.16 5.38 -31.95
C ARG A 175 9.21 5.77 -33.43
N ARG A 176 8.38 6.71 -33.89
CA ARG A 176 8.38 7.14 -35.30
C ARG A 176 9.45 8.19 -35.68
N ARG A 177 10.41 8.54 -34.80
CA ARG A 177 11.33 9.67 -35.07
C ARG A 177 12.84 9.43 -34.94
N THR A 178 13.33 8.22 -34.66
CA THR A 178 14.78 7.96 -34.58
C THR A 178 15.15 6.74 -35.42
N SER A 179 15.50 6.96 -36.69
CA SER A 179 15.71 5.91 -37.69
C SER A 179 17.07 5.21 -37.65
N ASP A 180 18.14 5.73 -37.04
CA ASP A 180 19.48 5.27 -37.51
C ASP A 180 20.51 4.74 -36.49
N LEU A 181 20.18 4.53 -35.20
CA LEU A 181 21.18 3.99 -34.25
C LEU A 181 20.70 2.84 -33.33
N SER A 182 19.46 2.37 -33.49
CA SER A 182 18.86 1.38 -32.56
C SER A 182 19.07 -0.08 -32.96
N SER A 183 19.66 -0.36 -34.13
CA SER A 183 19.73 -1.71 -34.71
C SER A 183 20.89 -2.58 -34.17
N TRP A 184 21.84 -1.99 -33.43
CA TRP A 184 23.06 -2.70 -32.98
C TRP A 184 23.06 -3.15 -31.52
N VAL A 185 22.13 -2.69 -30.69
CA VAL A 185 21.90 -3.31 -29.38
C VAL A 185 21.03 -4.55 -29.61
N VAL A 186 21.68 -5.59 -30.12
CA VAL A 186 21.18 -6.97 -30.14
C VAL A 186 20.97 -7.35 -28.67
N SER A 187 19.78 -7.01 -28.17
CA SER A 187 19.24 -7.59 -26.97
C SER A 187 19.32 -9.09 -27.16
N SER A 188 20.17 -9.73 -26.37
CA SER A 188 20.07 -11.12 -25.98
C SER A 188 18.72 -11.34 -25.29
N ARG A 189 17.64 -11.28 -26.09
CA ARG A 189 16.34 -11.88 -25.80
C ARG A 189 16.60 -13.37 -25.78
N SER A 190 17.09 -13.87 -24.65
CA SER A 190 16.79 -15.23 -24.23
C SER A 190 15.30 -15.43 -24.51
N LYS A 191 14.97 -16.42 -25.36
CA LYS A 191 13.60 -16.85 -25.64
C LYS A 191 12.94 -17.18 -24.30
N SER A 192 12.38 -16.16 -23.64
CA SER A 192 11.51 -16.36 -22.50
C SER A 192 10.34 -17.14 -23.06
N SER A 193 10.11 -18.34 -22.51
CA SER A 193 8.91 -19.12 -22.78
C SER A 193 7.70 -18.18 -22.82
N GLU A 194 6.91 -18.22 -23.89
CA GLU A 194 5.79 -17.30 -24.17
C GLU A 194 4.60 -17.49 -23.20
N GLY A 195 4.82 -18.04 -22.02
CA GLY A 195 3.80 -18.23 -20.99
C GLY A 195 3.59 -16.98 -20.14
N PRO A 196 2.41 -16.84 -19.50
CA PRO A 196 2.23 -15.85 -18.45
C PRO A 196 3.19 -16.11 -17.30
N CYS A 197 3.67 -15.04 -16.66
CA CYS A 197 4.50 -15.16 -15.47
C CYS A 197 3.77 -15.95 -14.39
N SER A 198 4.34 -17.09 -13.97
CA SER A 198 3.86 -17.91 -12.85
C SER A 198 4.47 -17.48 -11.51
N GLY A 199 5.20 -16.36 -11.50
CA GLY A 199 5.88 -15.86 -10.32
C GLY A 199 4.91 -15.46 -9.21
N ARG A 200 5.39 -15.53 -7.96
CA ARG A 200 4.63 -15.19 -6.75
C ARG A 200 5.45 -14.30 -5.85
N ILE A 201 4.76 -13.36 -5.19
CA ILE A 201 5.34 -12.48 -4.18
C ILE A 201 4.63 -12.77 -2.87
N THR A 202 5.38 -13.17 -1.85
CA THR A 202 4.86 -13.47 -0.52
C THR A 202 5.35 -12.41 0.44
N VAL A 203 4.45 -11.81 1.19
CA VAL A 203 4.76 -10.88 2.28
C VAL A 203 4.24 -11.50 3.57
N VAL A 204 5.15 -11.81 4.49
CA VAL A 204 4.87 -12.35 5.81
C VAL A 204 5.16 -11.28 6.84
N THR A 205 4.24 -11.07 7.77
CA THR A 205 4.50 -10.28 8.99
C THR A 205 4.24 -11.16 10.21
N GLU A 206 5.23 -11.27 11.08
CA GLU A 206 5.19 -12.04 12.34
C GLU A 206 5.67 -11.20 13.52
N ASP A 207 5.31 -11.59 14.74
CA ASP A 207 5.86 -10.99 15.95
C ASP A 207 7.39 -11.23 16.01
N ASP A 208 8.14 -10.24 16.49
CA ASP A 208 9.60 -10.31 16.60
C ASP A 208 10.06 -9.81 17.97
N ASP A 209 10.47 -10.74 18.83
CA ASP A 209 10.98 -10.45 20.18
C ASP A 209 12.51 -10.46 20.25
N CYS A 210 13.21 -10.43 19.10
CA CYS A 210 14.67 -10.46 19.07
C CYS A 210 15.35 -9.13 19.43
N HIS A 211 14.60 -8.09 19.78
CA HIS A 211 15.18 -6.80 20.15
C HIS A 211 15.95 -6.90 21.49
N PRO A 212 17.20 -6.43 21.58
CA PRO A 212 18.03 -6.60 22.78
C PRO A 212 17.49 -5.92 24.04
N LEU A 213 16.64 -4.89 23.88
CA LEU A 213 15.97 -4.20 24.98
C LEU A 213 14.61 -4.83 25.39
N GLY A 214 14.24 -5.99 24.84
CA GLY A 214 12.95 -6.63 25.12
C GLY A 214 11.74 -5.86 24.60
N ILE A 215 11.92 -5.02 23.58
CA ILE A 215 10.84 -4.27 22.93
C ILE A 215 10.24 -5.16 21.86
N SER A 216 8.92 -5.35 21.89
CA SER A 216 8.24 -6.13 20.86
C SER A 216 8.35 -5.47 19.49
N GLY A 217 8.71 -6.28 18.51
CA GLY A 217 8.86 -5.94 17.11
C GLY A 217 7.87 -6.66 16.22
N GLN A 218 7.96 -6.37 14.94
CA GLN A 218 7.31 -7.09 13.85
C GLN A 218 8.39 -7.40 12.82
N LYS A 219 8.56 -8.68 12.48
CA LYS A 219 9.45 -9.11 11.40
C LYS A 219 8.66 -9.21 10.12
N ILE A 220 9.18 -8.59 9.08
CA ILE A 220 8.59 -8.52 7.74
C ILE A 220 9.51 -9.30 6.82
N THR A 221 8.98 -10.35 6.20
CA THR A 221 9.71 -11.15 5.21
C THR A 221 9.03 -10.99 3.86
N VAL A 222 9.78 -10.58 2.85
CA VAL A 222 9.33 -10.47 1.46
C VAL A 222 10.07 -11.50 0.63
N THR A 223 9.34 -12.41 0.03
CA THR A 223 9.87 -13.44 -0.85
C THR A 223 9.32 -13.25 -2.24
N VAL A 224 10.20 -13.12 -3.23
CA VAL A 224 9.85 -13.01 -4.65
C VAL A 224 10.36 -14.28 -5.35
N MET A 225 9.45 -15.00 -5.99
CA MET A 225 9.75 -16.21 -6.75
C MET A 225 9.37 -15.99 -8.21
N HIS A 226 10.32 -16.21 -9.11
CA HIS A 226 10.16 -16.05 -10.56
C HIS A 226 10.60 -17.29 -11.34
#